data_AF-A0A8T7I8W8-F1
#
_entry.id   AF-A0A8T7I8W8-F1
#
_cell.length_a   1.000
_cell.length_b   1.000
_cell.length_c   1.000
_cell.angle_alpha   90.00
_cell.angle_beta   90.00
_cell.angle_gamma   90.00
#
_symmetry.space_group_name_H-M   'P 1'
#
loop_
_entity.id
_entity.type
_entity.pdbx_description
1 polymer ?
#
loop_
_entity_poly.entity_id
_entity_poly.type
_entity_poly.pdbx_seq_one_letter_code
_entity_poly.pdbx_strand_id
1 'polypeptide(L)'
;MTHKDEKSLVKRYRIRYFNSGGYKSTGYLETAFTIKKEADKKIVLYDHSRKIGDLKAVEQLFLEQLGYQEDIMIFDVQIDSDSF
;
A
#
# COMPACT_ATOMS: atom_id res chain seq x y z
N MET A 1 4.22 26.37 -21.95
CA MET A 1 4.58 25.01 -21.46
C MET A 1 3.41 24.52 -20.63
N THR A 2 2.51 23.76 -21.23
CA THR A 2 1.33 23.20 -20.57
C THR A 2 1.79 22.00 -19.76
N HIS A 3 1.76 22.12 -18.43
CA HIS A 3 1.90 20.99 -17.52
C HIS A 3 0.86 19.94 -17.93
N LYS A 4 1.31 18.83 -18.50
CA LYS A 4 0.47 17.65 -18.65
C LYS A 4 0.20 17.17 -17.24
N ASP A 5 -1.05 17.27 -16.82
CA ASP A 5 -1.57 16.52 -15.68
C ASP A 5 -1.25 15.04 -15.89
N GLU A 6 -0.15 14.57 -15.32
CA GLU A 6 0.04 13.15 -15.05
C GLU A 6 -1.07 12.80 -14.07
N LYS A 7 -2.20 12.32 -14.59
CA LYS A 7 -3.17 11.57 -13.80
C LYS A 7 -2.37 10.46 -13.13
N SER A 8 -2.04 10.64 -11.85
CA SER A 8 -1.40 9.60 -11.07
C SER A 8 -2.37 8.44 -11.05
N LEU A 9 -2.05 7.40 -11.83
CA LEU A 9 -2.87 6.21 -11.95
C LEU A 9 -2.97 5.60 -10.55
N VAL A 10 -4.15 5.74 -9.93
CA VAL A 10 -4.48 5.11 -8.67
C VAL A 10 -4.38 3.60 -8.88
N LYS A 11 -3.53 2.96 -8.08
CA LYS A 11 -3.31 1.52 -8.09
C LYS A 11 -4.04 0.93 -6.91
N ARG A 12 -4.66 -0.23 -7.12
CA ARG A 12 -5.28 -1.01 -6.07
C ARG A 12 -4.40 -2.19 -5.68
N TYR A 13 -4.23 -2.39 -4.38
CA TYR A 13 -3.43 -3.45 -3.79
C TYR A 13 -4.28 -4.28 -2.84
N ARG A 14 -4.20 -5.61 -2.97
CA ARG A 14 -4.73 -6.52 -1.96
C ARG A 14 -3.71 -6.65 -0.83
N ILE A 15 -4.12 -6.27 0.38
CA ILE A 15 -3.33 -6.29 1.61
C ILE A 15 -3.79 -7.44 2.49
N ARG A 16 -2.87 -8.32 2.92
CA ARG A 16 -3.14 -9.30 3.98
C ARG A 16 -2.38 -8.92 5.24
N TYR A 17 -3.11 -8.88 6.34
CA TYR A 17 -2.61 -8.34 7.60
C TYR A 17 -3.20 -9.11 8.80
N PHE A 18 -2.54 -8.98 9.95
CA PHE A 18 -3.14 -9.31 11.24
C PHE A 18 -3.75 -8.03 11.82
N ASN A 19 -4.99 -8.12 12.34
CA ASN A 19 -5.58 -7.02 13.12
C ASN A 19 -5.07 -7.01 14.56
N SER A 20 -5.52 -6.03 15.35
CA SER A 20 -5.17 -5.85 16.77
C SER A 20 -5.46 -7.09 17.63
N GLY A 21 -6.46 -7.89 17.26
CA GLY A 21 -6.81 -9.17 17.91
C GLY A 21 -5.95 -10.37 17.49
N GLY A 22 -4.99 -10.20 16.57
CA GLY A 22 -4.15 -11.27 16.04
C GLY A 22 -4.82 -12.14 14.98
N TYR A 23 -5.98 -11.74 14.45
CA TYR A 23 -6.70 -12.48 13.41
C TYR A 23 -6.24 -12.06 12.01
N LYS A 24 -6.09 -13.05 11.12
CA LYS A 24 -5.77 -12.81 9.70
C LYS A 24 -6.96 -12.19 8.99
N SER A 25 -6.71 -11.09 8.31
CA SER A 25 -7.69 -10.34 7.53
C SER A 25 -7.14 -9.99 6.15
N THR A 26 -8.04 -9.57 5.26
CA THR A 26 -7.69 -9.07 3.92
C THR A 26 -8.46 -7.78 3.68
N GLY A 27 -7.78 -6.78 3.13
CA GLY A 27 -8.40 -5.54 2.67
C GLY A 27 -7.74 -5.04 1.39
N TYR A 28 -8.21 -3.89 0.93
CA TYR A 28 -7.74 -3.28 -0.31
C TYR A 28 -7.23 -1.86 -0.04
N LEU A 29 -6.06 -1.54 -0.56
CA LEU A 29 -5.46 -0.21 -0.50
C LEU A 29 -5.41 0.38 -1.91
N GLU A 30 -6.06 1.51 -2.09
CA GLU A 30 -6.04 2.33 -3.30
C GLU A 30 -5.12 3.53 -3.08
N THR A 31 -4.07 3.63 -3.88
CA THR A 31 -3.08 4.70 -3.72
C THR A 31 -2.40 5.06 -5.04
N ALA A 32 -2.02 6.33 -5.18
CA ALA A 32 -1.15 6.81 -6.25
C ALA A 32 0.26 6.20 -6.17
N PHE A 33 0.71 5.88 -4.96
CA PHE A 33 2.04 5.36 -4.70
C PHE A 33 2.23 3.93 -5.21
N THR A 34 3.48 3.52 -5.35
CA THR A 34 3.83 2.17 -5.76
C THR A 34 4.34 1.39 -4.57
N ILE A 35 3.70 0.25 -4.26
CA ILE A 35 4.18 -0.68 -3.24
C ILE A 35 4.91 -1.83 -3.94
N LYS A 36 6.16 -2.09 -3.52
CA LYS A 36 6.99 -3.18 -4.06
C LYS A 36 7.50 -4.06 -2.94
N LYS A 37 7.75 -5.33 -3.26
CA LYS A 37 8.58 -6.21 -2.44
C LYS A 37 10.00 -6.17 -2.99
N GLU A 38 10.95 -5.67 -2.21
CA GLU A 38 12.37 -5.68 -2.57
C GLU A 38 12.94 -7.12 -2.50
N ALA A 39 14.17 -7.31 -2.99
CA ALA A 39 14.81 -8.63 -3.07
C ALA A 39 14.94 -9.34 -1.71
N ASP A 40 14.98 -8.59 -0.62
CA ASP A 40 15.00 -9.10 0.76
C ASP A 40 13.59 -9.36 1.34
N LYS A 41 12.57 -9.37 0.48
CA LYS A 41 11.14 -9.52 0.83
C LYS A 41 10.56 -8.37 1.67
N LYS A 42 11.28 -7.26 1.83
CA LYS A 42 10.71 -6.08 2.50
C LYS A 42 9.68 -5.40 1.62
N ILE A 43 8.55 -5.06 2.22
CA ILE A 43 7.51 -4.25 1.60
C ILE A 43 7.92 -2.78 1.73
N VAL A 44 7.92 -2.06 0.62
CA VAL A 44 8.45 -0.69 0.52
C VAL A 44 7.52 0.18 -0.33
N LEU A 45 7.34 1.43 0.10
CA LEU A 45 6.54 2.44 -0.56
C LEU A 45 7.41 3.38 -1.39
N TYR A 46 7.03 3.57 -2.65
CA TYR A 46 7.68 4.46 -3.60
C TYR A 46 6.74 5.52 -4.12
N ASP A 47 7.27 6.72 -4.27
CA ASP A 47 6.69 7.76 -5.11
C ASP A 47 7.52 7.86 -6.39
N HIS A 48 6.92 7.51 -7.52
CA HIS A 48 7.61 7.26 -8.78
C HIS A 48 8.82 6.29 -8.60
N SER A 49 10.04 6.81 -8.69
CA SER A 49 11.30 6.04 -8.53
C SER A 49 11.97 6.26 -7.18
N ARG A 50 11.39 7.09 -6.31
CA ARG A 50 11.96 7.45 -5.00
C ARG A 50 11.31 6.61 -3.90
N LYS A 51 12.14 5.95 -3.09
CA LYS A 51 11.70 5.30 -1.86
C LYS A 51 11.26 6.38 -0.86
N ILE A 52 10.03 6.31 -0.39
CA ILE A 52 9.44 7.27 0.56
C ILE A 52 9.05 6.65 1.90
N GLY A 53 9.03 5.32 2.00
CA GLY A 53 8.73 4.63 3.25
C GLY A 53 8.93 3.12 3.16
N ASP A 54 8.92 2.46 4.31
CA ASP A 54 9.00 1.01 4.44
C ASP A 54 7.64 0.40 4.84
N LEU A 55 7.64 -0.80 5.44
CA LEU A 55 6.44 -1.50 5.89
C LEU A 55 5.54 -0.62 6.76
N LYS A 56 6.10 0.15 7.71
CA LYS A 56 5.30 0.98 8.62
C LYS A 56 4.58 2.10 7.89
N ALA A 57 5.21 2.66 6.85
CA ALA A 57 4.57 3.66 6.01
C ALA A 57 3.40 3.08 5.22
N VAL A 58 3.51 1.83 4.77
CA VAL A 58 2.41 1.11 4.10
C VAL A 58 1.28 0.80 5.08
N GLU A 59 1.59 0.38 6.31
CA GLU A 59 0.61 0.16 7.37
C GLU A 59 -0.16 1.44 7.71
N GLN A 60 0.55 2.54 7.91
CA GLN A 60 -0.06 3.84 8.18
C GLN A 60 -0.98 4.29 7.03
N LEU A 61 -0.49 4.23 5.79
CA LEU A 61 -1.27 4.58 4.60
C LEU A 61 -2.54 3.72 4.48
N PHE A 62 -2.45 2.43 4.82
CA PHE A 62 -3.60 1.53 4.80
C PHE A 62 -4.61 1.85 5.90
N LEU A 63 -4.15 2.14 7.12
CA LEU A 63 -5.01 2.55 8.24
C LEU A 63 -5.73 3.87 7.97
N GLU A 64 -5.03 4.85 7.39
CA GLU A 64 -5.58 6.15 6.99
C GLU A 64 -6.77 5.97 6.04
N GLN A 65 -6.66 5.07 5.06
CA GLN A 65 -7.77 4.79 4.14
C GLN A 65 -8.95 4.08 4.82
N LEU A 66 -8.67 3.13 5.72
CA LEU A 66 -9.73 2.41 6.43
C LEU A 66 -10.47 3.30 7.44
N GLY A 67 -9.89 4.44 7.84
CA GLY A 67 -10.45 5.32 8.86
C GLY A 67 -10.36 4.74 10.28
N TYR A 68 -9.47 3.77 10.51
CA TYR A 68 -9.28 3.12 11.80
C TYR A 68 -8.08 3.68 12.57
N GLN A 69 -8.16 3.65 13.90
CA GLN A 69 -7.04 3.83 14.82
C GLN A 69 -6.71 2.50 15.51
N GLU A 70 -6.36 1.48 14.73
CA GLU A 70 -5.90 0.20 15.26
C GLU A 70 -4.48 -0.12 14.81
N ASP A 71 -3.78 -0.90 15.61
CA ASP A 71 -2.53 -1.50 15.18
C ASP A 71 -2.81 -2.71 14.25
N ILE A 72 -2.08 -2.77 13.16
CA ILE A 72 -2.09 -3.88 12.21
C ILE A 72 -0.66 -4.32 11.93
N MET A 73 -0.52 -5.56 11.43
CA MET A 73 0.75 -6.05 10.91
C MET A 73 0.56 -6.61 9.51
N ILE A 74 1.09 -5.93 8.50
CA ILE A 74 1.02 -6.39 7.11
C ILE A 74 2.08 -7.46 6.86
N PHE A 75 1.67 -8.58 6.26
CA PHE A 75 2.58 -9.68 5.89
C PHE A 75 2.57 -10.04 4.40
N ASP A 76 1.58 -9.55 3.64
CA ASP A 76 1.52 -9.76 2.19
C ASP A 76 0.84 -8.58 1.49
N VAL A 77 1.38 -8.20 0.33
CA VAL A 77 0.84 -7.16 -0.55
C VAL A 77 0.96 -7.65 -1.99
N GLN A 78 -0.14 -7.55 -2.73
CA GLN A 78 -0.22 -7.95 -4.14
C GLN A 78 -0.96 -6.86 -4.92
N ILE A 79 -0.47 -6.49 -6.09
CA ILE A 79 -1.20 -5.58 -6.97
C ILE A 79 -2.47 -6.28 -7.46
N ASP A 80 -3.61 -5.59 -7.37
CA ASP A 80 -4.90 -6.10 -7.80
C ASP A 80 -5.03 -5.84 -9.31
N SER A 81 -4.53 -6.79 -10.12
CA SER A 81 -4.47 -6.68 -11.57
C SER A 81 -5.83 -6.70 -12.27
N ASP A 82 -6.93 -6.84 -11.53
CA ASP A 82 -8.31 -6.79 -12.05
C ASP A 82 -8.83 -5.36 -12.30
N SER A 83 -7.98 -4.34 -12.22
CA SER A 83 -8.34 -2.95 -12.52
C SER A 83 -8.04 -2.62 -13.99
N PHE A 84 -8.97 -2.96 -14.89
CA PHE A 84 -9.00 -2.50 -16.29
C PHE A 84 -9.68 -1.14 -16.42
#